data_AF-A0A4R2CEU4-F1
#
_entry.id   AF-A0A4R2CEU4-F1
#
_cell.length_a   1.000
_cell.length_b   1.000
_cell.length_c   1.000
_cell.angle_alpha   90.00
_cell.angle_beta   90.00
_cell.angle_gamma   90.00
#
_symmetry.space_group_name_H-M   'P 1'
#
loop_
_entity.id
_entity.type
_entity.pdbx_description
1 polymer ?
#
loop_
_entity_poly.entity_id
_entity_poly.type
_entity_poly.pdbx_seq_one_letter_code
_entity_poly.pdbx_strand_id
1 'polypeptide(L)'
;MSAGRPVPPNSNEYLWVAGVVRSVQKLSGTASRWNGELYEETRSDAGGSAMDDGGMTVNVDRVLKPVAQAYTAGRPLTEDELVNARDAVLTVVHEAKHLSNTLGDDTAPGATPVYSPDTLALEEGLTETWAHENVDDVIQDIGMDRAQPGLLSAESIDSYPAYTAATDELIRGAAEVSGLPQSQVREGLEQADRTDRWAAVADMVIDERLGDVMPAQHREVVRTQLVQAMRPHLADVAAAQGSELQSDVAKSIAGHQSAGRAVTALSTSTAGIENHYRDWHRDQAIKQAAPDPEVGHLRKFLGGQTPPDASFRASGGDGAVPDNVRQLNSRRGQGQSLE
;
A
#
# COMPACT_ATOMS: atom_id res chain seq x y z
N MET A 1 -17.48 -21.76 0.89
CA MET A 1 -18.49 -20.92 0.22
C MET A 1 -19.73 -21.76 -0.06
N SER A 2 -20.93 -21.18 0.02
CA SER A 2 -22.20 -21.87 -0.19
C SER A 2 -22.95 -21.17 -1.32
N ALA A 3 -22.77 -21.65 -2.55
CA ALA A 3 -23.49 -21.16 -3.72
C ALA A 3 -24.87 -21.84 -3.80
N GLY A 4 -25.90 -21.05 -4.03
CA GLY A 4 -27.27 -21.51 -4.24
C GLY A 4 -27.53 -21.89 -5.69
N ARG A 5 -28.76 -21.65 -6.16
CA ARG A 5 -29.12 -21.99 -7.54
C ARG A 5 -28.39 -21.06 -8.53
N PRO A 6 -27.98 -21.56 -9.70
CA PRO A 6 -27.46 -20.71 -10.76
C PRO A 6 -28.51 -19.70 -11.24
N VAL A 7 -28.10 -18.46 -11.48
CA VAL A 7 -28.93 -17.43 -12.12
C VAL A 7 -28.80 -17.60 -13.64
N PRO A 8 -29.90 -17.79 -14.39
CA PRO A 8 -29.83 -18.06 -15.83
C PRO A 8 -29.16 -16.91 -16.62
N PRO A 9 -28.20 -17.18 -17.53
CA PRO A 9 -27.49 -16.15 -18.30
C PRO A 9 -28.37 -15.26 -19.19
N ASN A 10 -29.58 -15.71 -19.51
CA ASN A 10 -30.55 -14.97 -20.31
C ASN A 10 -31.62 -14.25 -19.46
N SER A 11 -31.49 -14.25 -18.13
CA SER A 11 -32.36 -13.52 -17.23
C SER A 11 -32.00 -12.03 -17.18
N ASN A 12 -32.96 -11.18 -16.80
CA ASN A 12 -32.71 -9.74 -16.66
C ASN A 12 -31.73 -9.46 -15.51
N GLU A 13 -31.83 -10.24 -14.44
CA GLU A 13 -30.98 -10.19 -13.25
C GLU A 13 -29.51 -10.44 -13.63
N TYR A 14 -29.25 -11.50 -14.41
CA TYR A 14 -27.91 -11.80 -14.89
C TYR A 14 -27.37 -10.68 -15.79
N LEU A 15 -28.18 -10.22 -16.76
CA LEU A 15 -27.75 -9.17 -17.69
C LEU A 15 -27.45 -7.85 -16.98
N TRP A 16 -28.18 -7.55 -15.90
CA TRP A 16 -27.92 -6.40 -15.04
C TRP A 16 -26.60 -6.55 -14.27
N VAL A 17 -26.36 -7.68 -13.59
CA VAL A 17 -25.06 -7.94 -12.91
C VAL A 17 -23.91 -7.86 -13.91
N ALA A 18 -24.07 -8.44 -15.10
CA ALA A 18 -23.08 -8.36 -16.17
C ALA A 18 -22.83 -6.91 -16.63
N GLY A 19 -23.86 -6.06 -16.60
CA GLY A 19 -23.74 -4.61 -16.85
C GLY A 19 -22.90 -3.90 -15.79
N VAL A 20 -23.16 -4.17 -14.51
CA VAL A 20 -22.38 -3.63 -13.39
C VAL A 20 -20.91 -4.05 -13.50
N VAL A 21 -20.62 -5.33 -13.74
CA VAL A 21 -19.25 -5.83 -13.89
C VAL A 21 -18.52 -5.11 -15.04
N ARG A 22 -19.18 -4.91 -16.19
CA ARG A 22 -18.59 -4.16 -17.31
C ARG A 22 -18.31 -2.69 -16.95
N SER A 23 -19.22 -2.04 -16.23
CA SER A 23 -19.03 -0.66 -15.77
C SER A 23 -17.85 -0.57 -14.80
N VAL A 24 -17.74 -1.50 -13.85
CA VAL A 24 -16.62 -1.55 -12.90
C VAL A 24 -15.29 -1.78 -13.62
N GLN A 25 -15.24 -2.68 -14.59
CA GLN A 25 -14.04 -2.88 -15.43
C GLN A 25 -13.66 -1.59 -16.19
N LYS A 26 -14.65 -0.85 -16.71
CA LYS A 26 -14.42 0.41 -17.42
C LYS A 26 -13.85 1.49 -16.49
N LEU A 27 -14.42 1.65 -15.29
CA LEU A 27 -14.02 2.68 -14.32
C LEU A 27 -12.68 2.36 -13.65
N SER A 28 -12.46 1.10 -13.28
CA SER A 28 -11.19 0.68 -12.66
C SER A 28 -10.02 0.63 -13.66
N GLY A 29 -10.30 0.52 -14.96
CA GLY A 29 -9.28 0.31 -15.98
C GLY A 29 -8.65 -1.09 -15.97
N THR A 30 -9.11 -1.98 -15.09
CA THR A 30 -8.57 -3.33 -14.90
C THR A 30 -9.54 -4.38 -15.41
N ALA A 31 -9.04 -5.38 -16.13
CA ALA A 31 -9.86 -6.48 -16.62
C ALA A 31 -10.46 -7.27 -15.44
N SER A 32 -11.74 -7.60 -15.54
CA SER A 32 -12.40 -8.45 -14.54
C SER A 32 -11.99 -9.92 -14.73
N ARG A 33 -11.76 -10.62 -13.62
CA ARG A 33 -11.64 -12.09 -13.56
C ARG A 33 -12.99 -12.79 -13.51
N TRP A 34 -14.10 -12.07 -13.62
CA TRP A 34 -15.43 -12.67 -13.61
C TRP A 34 -15.58 -13.69 -14.75
N ASN A 35 -15.83 -14.95 -14.40
CA ASN A 35 -15.91 -16.06 -15.35
C ASN A 35 -17.31 -16.20 -15.98
N GLY A 36 -18.25 -15.31 -15.62
CA GLY A 36 -19.63 -15.32 -16.09
C GLY A 36 -20.56 -16.23 -15.29
N GLU A 37 -20.10 -16.91 -14.24
CA GLU A 37 -20.95 -17.69 -13.35
C GLU A 37 -21.54 -16.80 -12.25
N LEU A 38 -22.86 -16.90 -12.09
CA LEU A 38 -23.64 -16.15 -11.11
C LEU A 38 -24.60 -17.10 -10.38
N TYR A 39 -24.58 -17.06 -9.06
CA TYR A 39 -25.39 -17.92 -8.20
C TYR A 39 -26.15 -17.11 -7.14
N GLU A 40 -27.21 -17.69 -6.59
CA GLU A 40 -27.86 -17.16 -5.39
C GLU A 40 -26.91 -17.24 -4.18
N GLU A 41 -26.76 -16.14 -3.43
CA GLU A 41 -26.10 -16.16 -2.12
C GLU A 41 -27.02 -16.78 -1.07
N THR A 42 -26.53 -17.80 -0.37
CA THR A 42 -27.32 -18.60 0.59
C THR A 42 -27.10 -18.18 2.04
N ARG A 43 -26.03 -17.44 2.33
CA ARG A 43 -25.77 -16.89 3.65
C ARG A 43 -26.73 -15.73 3.92
N SER A 44 -27.45 -15.80 5.03
CA SER A 44 -28.46 -14.81 5.41
C SER A 44 -27.88 -13.46 5.81
N ASP A 45 -26.58 -13.40 6.10
CA ASP A 45 -25.83 -12.20 6.48
C ASP A 45 -25.08 -11.55 5.30
N ALA A 46 -24.80 -12.27 4.20
CA ALA A 46 -24.05 -11.73 3.04
C ALA A 46 -24.92 -11.22 1.87
N GLY A 47 -24.69 -9.99 1.41
CA GLY A 47 -25.34 -9.41 0.23
C GLY A 47 -24.86 -10.03 -1.09
N GLY A 48 -23.57 -10.35 -1.18
CA GLY A 48 -22.94 -11.05 -2.29
C GLY A 48 -21.58 -11.61 -1.87
N SER A 49 -20.89 -12.27 -2.81
CA SER A 49 -19.48 -12.65 -2.67
C SER A 49 -18.82 -12.89 -4.02
N ALA A 50 -17.62 -12.36 -4.20
CA ALA A 50 -16.70 -12.76 -5.25
C ALA A 50 -16.00 -14.08 -4.89
N MET A 51 -16.09 -15.10 -5.74
CA MET A 51 -15.46 -16.41 -5.53
C MET A 51 -14.03 -16.43 -6.09
N ASP A 52 -13.16 -17.29 -5.56
CA ASP A 52 -11.76 -17.40 -5.99
C ASP A 52 -11.61 -17.85 -7.46
N ASP A 53 -12.51 -18.69 -7.94
CA ASP A 53 -12.55 -19.19 -9.33
C ASP A 53 -13.11 -18.16 -10.34
N GLY A 54 -13.47 -16.97 -9.85
CA GLY A 54 -14.01 -15.88 -10.65
C GLY A 54 -15.53 -15.88 -10.77
N GLY A 55 -16.27 -16.77 -10.12
CA GLY A 55 -17.73 -16.64 -10.06
C GLY A 55 -18.19 -15.59 -9.04
N MET A 56 -19.50 -15.30 -9.02
CA MET A 56 -20.13 -14.38 -8.06
C MET A 56 -21.39 -14.99 -7.46
N THR A 57 -21.62 -14.77 -6.16
CA THR A 57 -22.92 -15.01 -5.50
C THR A 57 -23.60 -13.69 -5.20
N VAL A 58 -24.93 -13.64 -5.31
CA VAL A 58 -25.74 -12.45 -4.99
C VAL A 58 -27.03 -12.84 -4.30
N ASN A 59 -27.41 -12.12 -3.24
CA ASN A 59 -28.60 -12.41 -2.46
C ASN A 59 -29.86 -11.96 -3.21
N VAL A 60 -30.80 -12.88 -3.43
CA VAL A 60 -32.01 -12.60 -4.20
C VAL A 60 -32.87 -11.53 -3.53
N ASP A 61 -33.07 -11.63 -2.21
CA ASP A 61 -34.02 -10.78 -1.49
C ASP A 61 -33.46 -9.38 -1.22
N ARG A 62 -32.16 -9.30 -0.93
CA ARG A 62 -31.48 -8.03 -0.59
C ARG A 62 -30.90 -7.30 -1.79
N VAL A 63 -30.65 -7.98 -2.91
CA VAL A 63 -30.00 -7.37 -4.07
C VAL A 63 -30.85 -7.46 -5.33
N LEU A 64 -31.17 -8.68 -5.80
CA LEU A 64 -31.83 -8.84 -7.10
C LEU A 64 -33.27 -8.30 -7.11
N LYS A 65 -34.04 -8.50 -6.03
CA LYS A 65 -35.41 -8.00 -5.92
C LYS A 65 -35.48 -6.47 -5.87
N PRO A 66 -34.71 -5.75 -5.02
CA PRO A 66 -34.69 -4.28 -5.03
C PRO A 66 -34.35 -3.69 -6.41
N VAL A 67 -33.37 -4.26 -7.10
CA VAL A 67 -33.00 -3.80 -8.45
C VAL A 67 -34.12 -4.08 -9.46
N ALA A 68 -34.69 -5.29 -9.46
CA ALA A 68 -35.81 -5.62 -10.35
C ALA A 68 -37.00 -4.68 -10.11
N GLN A 69 -37.26 -4.32 -8.85
CA GLN A 69 -38.31 -3.37 -8.49
C GLN A 69 -38.04 -1.98 -9.09
N ALA A 70 -36.79 -1.49 -9.09
CA ALA A 70 -36.43 -0.20 -9.67
C ALA A 70 -36.80 -0.08 -11.16
N TYR A 71 -36.81 -1.17 -11.92
CA TYR A 71 -37.22 -1.15 -13.33
C TYR A 71 -38.69 -1.46 -13.57
N THR A 72 -39.37 -2.14 -12.62
CA THR A 72 -40.70 -2.71 -12.84
C THR A 72 -41.82 -2.06 -12.02
N ALA A 73 -41.49 -1.19 -11.05
CA ALA A 73 -42.47 -0.61 -10.13
C ALA A 73 -43.60 0.17 -10.83
N GLY A 74 -43.37 0.72 -12.03
CA GLY A 74 -44.36 1.53 -12.75
C GLY A 74 -44.73 2.85 -12.06
N ARG A 75 -44.00 3.19 -10.99
CA ARG A 75 -44.10 4.42 -10.19
C ARG A 75 -42.69 4.80 -9.71
N PRO A 76 -42.48 6.05 -9.25
CA PRO A 76 -41.31 6.39 -8.46
C PRO A 76 -41.21 5.47 -7.23
N LEU A 77 -39.99 5.04 -6.91
CA LEU A 77 -39.70 4.35 -5.66
C LEU A 77 -39.88 5.29 -4.45
N THR A 78 -40.24 4.71 -3.30
CA THR A 78 -40.18 5.42 -2.01
C THR A 78 -38.73 5.64 -1.58
N GLU A 79 -38.51 6.47 -0.56
CA GLU A 79 -37.17 6.70 -0.01
C GLU A 79 -36.48 5.41 0.44
N ASP A 80 -37.15 4.59 1.25
CA ASP A 80 -36.62 3.27 1.66
C ASP A 80 -36.35 2.35 0.46
N GLU A 81 -37.19 2.37 -0.57
CA GLU A 81 -36.99 1.56 -1.78
C GLU A 81 -35.79 2.06 -2.60
N LEU A 82 -35.54 3.37 -2.64
CA LEU A 82 -34.35 3.96 -3.28
C LEU A 82 -33.07 3.57 -2.54
N VAL A 83 -33.06 3.63 -1.21
CA VAL A 83 -31.93 3.18 -0.38
C VAL A 83 -31.63 1.71 -0.64
N ASN A 84 -32.64 0.84 -0.55
CA ASN A 84 -32.48 -0.59 -0.82
C ASN A 84 -31.98 -0.88 -2.24
N ALA A 85 -32.48 -0.14 -3.24
CA ALA A 85 -32.02 -0.28 -4.61
C ALA A 85 -30.57 0.20 -4.81
N ARG A 86 -30.16 1.26 -4.11
CA ARG A 86 -28.78 1.76 -4.15
C ARG A 86 -27.82 0.79 -3.48
N ASP A 87 -28.14 0.31 -2.28
CA ASP A 87 -27.33 -0.66 -1.54
C ASP A 87 -27.16 -1.98 -2.32
N ALA A 88 -28.21 -2.38 -3.05
CA ALA A 88 -28.13 -3.51 -3.97
C ALA A 88 -27.13 -3.27 -5.11
N VAL A 89 -27.10 -2.08 -5.71
CA VAL A 89 -26.10 -1.73 -6.73
C VAL A 89 -24.71 -1.71 -6.10
N LEU A 90 -24.55 -1.04 -4.96
CA LEU A 90 -23.29 -0.93 -4.23
C LEU A 90 -22.70 -2.30 -3.90
N THR A 91 -23.54 -3.25 -3.45
CA THR A 91 -23.13 -4.65 -3.21
C THR A 91 -22.50 -5.27 -4.45
N VAL A 92 -23.15 -5.17 -5.62
CA VAL A 92 -22.60 -5.78 -6.84
C VAL A 92 -21.38 -5.04 -7.36
N VAL A 93 -21.29 -3.72 -7.15
CA VAL A 93 -20.10 -2.92 -7.43
C VAL A 93 -18.92 -3.40 -6.58
N HIS A 94 -19.15 -3.60 -5.28
CA HIS A 94 -18.17 -4.12 -4.32
C HIS A 94 -17.64 -5.50 -4.77
N GLU A 95 -18.53 -6.47 -5.03
CA GLU A 95 -18.10 -7.80 -5.47
C GLU A 95 -17.40 -7.78 -6.84
N ALA A 96 -17.88 -6.95 -7.77
CA ALA A 96 -17.23 -6.78 -9.06
C ALA A 96 -15.83 -6.16 -8.92
N LYS A 97 -15.62 -5.27 -7.94
CA LYS A 97 -14.31 -4.68 -7.65
C LYS A 97 -13.34 -5.73 -7.08
N HIS A 98 -13.77 -6.64 -6.21
CA HIS A 98 -12.94 -7.81 -5.83
C HIS A 98 -12.54 -8.66 -7.04
N LEU A 99 -13.42 -8.79 -8.03
CA LEU A 99 -13.12 -9.50 -9.28
C LEU A 99 -12.16 -8.74 -10.21
N SER A 100 -11.84 -7.47 -9.95
CA SER A 100 -10.77 -6.77 -10.68
C SER A 100 -9.37 -7.03 -10.10
N ASN A 101 -9.29 -7.58 -8.89
CA ASN A 101 -8.03 -7.80 -8.19
C ASN A 101 -7.55 -9.25 -8.38
N THR A 102 -6.27 -9.42 -8.68
CA THR A 102 -5.56 -10.70 -8.68
C THR A 102 -5.27 -11.16 -7.25
N LEU A 103 -5.32 -12.47 -7.01
CA LEU A 103 -5.05 -13.00 -5.67
C LEU A 103 -3.57 -12.85 -5.28
N GLY A 104 -2.66 -13.16 -6.22
CA GLY A 104 -1.21 -13.14 -6.02
C GLY A 104 -0.62 -14.46 -5.50
N ASP A 105 0.68 -14.44 -5.20
CA ASP A 105 1.46 -15.56 -4.67
C ASP A 105 1.72 -15.35 -3.17
N ASP A 106 1.05 -16.13 -2.32
CA ASP A 106 1.17 -16.03 -0.86
C ASP A 106 2.50 -16.57 -0.32
N THR A 107 3.37 -17.09 -1.18
CA THR A 107 4.71 -17.58 -0.84
C THR A 107 5.82 -16.55 -1.07
N ALA A 108 5.52 -15.42 -1.72
CA ALA A 108 6.50 -14.39 -2.02
C ALA A 108 7.00 -13.64 -0.75
N PRO A 109 8.23 -13.07 -0.74
CA PRO A 109 8.75 -12.36 0.42
C PRO A 109 7.91 -11.13 0.79
N GLY A 110 7.34 -11.15 2.00
CA GLY A 110 6.45 -10.10 2.49
C GLY A 110 4.97 -10.28 2.11
N ALA A 111 4.65 -11.32 1.34
CA ALA A 111 3.28 -11.67 1.02
C ALA A 111 2.51 -12.17 2.24
N THR A 112 1.19 -12.06 2.16
CA THR A 112 0.27 -12.38 3.25
C THR A 112 -0.87 -13.25 2.75
N PRO A 113 -1.33 -14.27 3.51
CA PRO A 113 -2.48 -15.06 3.10
C PRO A 113 -3.70 -14.18 2.82
N VAL A 114 -4.38 -14.44 1.71
CA VAL A 114 -5.54 -13.64 1.22
C VAL A 114 -6.63 -13.49 2.29
N TYR A 115 -6.81 -14.51 3.12
CA TYR A 115 -7.87 -14.59 4.13
C TYR A 115 -7.39 -14.35 5.55
N SER A 116 -6.16 -13.86 5.76
CA SER A 116 -5.77 -13.45 7.11
C SER A 116 -6.53 -12.17 7.52
N PRO A 117 -6.91 -12.01 8.80
CA PRO A 117 -7.78 -10.89 9.23
C PRO A 117 -7.27 -9.50 8.83
N ASP A 118 -5.95 -9.32 8.83
CA ASP A 118 -5.29 -8.08 8.43
C ASP A 118 -5.36 -7.81 6.91
N THR A 119 -5.20 -8.84 6.08
CA THR A 119 -5.32 -8.75 4.61
C THR A 119 -6.77 -8.50 4.22
N LEU A 120 -7.71 -9.18 4.90
CA LEU A 120 -9.14 -8.98 4.69
C LEU A 120 -9.52 -7.54 5.03
N ALA A 121 -9.11 -7.02 6.20
CA ALA A 121 -9.41 -5.64 6.58
C ALA A 121 -8.93 -4.61 5.54
N LEU A 122 -7.71 -4.82 4.99
CA LEU A 122 -7.17 -3.94 3.96
C LEU A 122 -7.92 -4.08 2.61
N GLU A 123 -8.21 -5.30 2.18
CA GLU A 123 -8.92 -5.55 0.91
C GLU A 123 -10.37 -5.05 0.94
N GLU A 124 -11.10 -5.35 2.00
CA GLU A 124 -12.48 -4.89 2.18
C GLU A 124 -12.54 -3.36 2.29
N GLY A 125 -11.62 -2.74 3.04
CA GLY A 125 -11.56 -1.28 3.16
C GLY A 125 -11.26 -0.57 1.84
N LEU A 126 -10.31 -1.08 1.04
CA LEU A 126 -10.03 -0.55 -0.30
C LEU A 126 -11.22 -0.74 -1.24
N THR A 127 -11.81 -1.93 -1.24
CA THR A 127 -12.94 -2.28 -2.13
C THR A 127 -14.18 -1.46 -1.81
N GLU A 128 -14.52 -1.34 -0.53
CA GLU A 128 -15.68 -0.57 -0.06
C GLU A 128 -15.53 0.92 -0.36
N THR A 129 -14.36 1.50 -0.06
CA THR A 129 -14.09 2.92 -0.37
C THR A 129 -14.24 3.17 -1.86
N TRP A 130 -13.63 2.33 -2.70
CA TRP A 130 -13.75 2.46 -4.15
C TRP A 130 -15.20 2.31 -4.62
N ALA A 131 -15.94 1.34 -4.08
CA ALA A 131 -17.33 1.12 -4.44
C ALA A 131 -18.20 2.34 -4.12
N HIS A 132 -18.05 2.94 -2.94
CA HIS A 132 -18.76 4.16 -2.56
C HIS A 132 -18.41 5.36 -3.44
N GLU A 133 -17.14 5.53 -3.80
CA GLU A 133 -16.68 6.62 -4.66
C GLU A 133 -17.21 6.50 -6.10
N ASN A 134 -17.51 5.28 -6.57
CA ASN A 134 -17.82 5.00 -7.97
C ASN A 134 -19.25 4.51 -8.23
N VAL A 135 -20.06 4.26 -7.19
CA VAL A 135 -21.41 3.68 -7.36
C VAL A 135 -22.33 4.59 -8.18
N ASP A 136 -22.20 5.93 -8.07
CA ASP A 136 -22.99 6.87 -8.85
C ASP A 136 -22.69 6.77 -10.35
N ASP A 137 -21.41 6.69 -10.71
CA ASP A 137 -20.97 6.52 -12.10
C ASP A 137 -21.45 5.17 -12.67
N VAL A 138 -21.44 4.11 -11.86
CA VAL A 138 -21.99 2.81 -12.25
C VAL A 138 -23.51 2.89 -12.46
N ILE A 139 -24.24 3.51 -11.53
CA ILE A 139 -25.69 3.70 -11.62
C ILE A 139 -26.07 4.43 -12.92
N GLN A 140 -25.30 5.45 -13.30
CA GLN A 140 -25.48 6.19 -14.55
C GLN A 140 -25.13 5.35 -15.78
N ASP A 141 -24.01 4.61 -15.77
CA ASP A 141 -23.56 3.79 -16.91
C ASP A 141 -24.57 2.68 -17.24
N ILE A 142 -25.15 2.04 -16.21
CA ILE A 142 -26.20 1.03 -16.38
C ILE A 142 -27.59 1.64 -16.60
N GLY A 143 -27.73 2.97 -16.49
CA GLY A 143 -28.95 3.73 -16.76
C GLY A 143 -30.05 3.59 -15.72
N MET A 144 -29.72 3.19 -14.50
CA MET A 144 -30.70 3.00 -13.43
C MET A 144 -31.18 4.34 -12.84
N ASP A 145 -30.35 5.38 -12.91
CA ASP A 145 -30.72 6.77 -12.62
C ASP A 145 -31.90 7.26 -13.49
N ARG A 146 -31.93 6.87 -14.77
CA ARG A 146 -33.02 7.22 -15.68
C ARG A 146 -34.32 6.48 -15.37
N ALA A 147 -34.21 5.25 -14.85
CA ALA A 147 -35.36 4.50 -14.37
C ALA A 147 -35.89 5.08 -13.06
N GLN A 148 -35.00 5.54 -12.18
CA GLN A 148 -35.32 6.10 -10.86
C GLN A 148 -34.52 7.38 -10.57
N PRO A 149 -35.01 8.57 -10.96
CA PRO A 149 -34.28 9.84 -10.86
C PRO A 149 -33.85 10.27 -9.44
N GLY A 150 -34.37 9.64 -8.38
CA GLY A 150 -33.97 9.88 -6.99
C GLY A 150 -32.83 9.00 -6.48
N LEU A 151 -32.38 8.02 -7.27
CA LEU A 151 -31.45 6.98 -6.80
C LEU A 151 -30.05 7.50 -6.45
N LEU A 152 -29.58 8.52 -7.19
CA LEU A 152 -28.27 9.15 -6.94
C LEU A 152 -28.26 9.99 -5.65
N SER A 153 -29.43 10.38 -5.15
CA SER A 153 -29.55 11.15 -3.91
C SER A 153 -29.78 10.26 -2.68
N ALA A 154 -29.99 8.96 -2.86
CA ALA A 154 -30.12 8.03 -1.73
C ALA A 154 -28.75 7.85 -1.06
N GLU A 155 -28.73 7.85 0.27
CA GLU A 155 -27.52 7.57 1.03
C GLU A 155 -27.39 6.07 1.26
N SER A 156 -26.19 5.54 1.01
CA SER A 156 -25.82 4.16 1.36
C SER A 156 -24.97 4.16 2.62
N ILE A 157 -25.13 3.12 3.43
CA ILE A 157 -24.35 2.93 4.64
C ILE A 157 -23.05 2.21 4.28
N ASP A 158 -21.94 2.66 4.88
CA ASP A 158 -20.66 1.94 4.85
C ASP A 158 -20.83 0.61 5.60
N SER A 159 -20.72 -0.51 4.89
CA SER A 159 -20.88 -1.84 5.48
C SER A 159 -19.68 -2.24 6.33
N TYR A 160 -18.54 -1.58 6.14
CA TYR A 160 -17.25 -1.91 6.74
C TYR A 160 -16.55 -0.72 7.42
N PRO A 161 -17.23 0.00 8.34
CA PRO A 161 -16.72 1.26 8.88
C PRO A 161 -15.40 1.13 9.65
N ALA A 162 -15.09 -0.04 10.23
CA ALA A 162 -13.79 -0.26 10.85
C ALA A 162 -12.68 -0.46 9.80
N TYR A 163 -12.98 -1.16 8.71
CA TYR A 163 -12.03 -1.47 7.64
C TYR A 163 -11.72 -0.26 6.77
N THR A 164 -12.73 0.51 6.37
CA THR A 164 -12.57 1.76 5.61
C THR A 164 -11.73 2.75 6.40
N ALA A 165 -12.09 3.01 7.67
CA ALA A 165 -11.35 3.92 8.55
C ALA A 165 -9.90 3.46 8.81
N ALA A 166 -9.66 2.15 8.98
CA ALA A 166 -8.32 1.62 9.14
C ALA A 166 -7.48 1.76 7.86
N THR A 167 -8.09 1.50 6.70
CA THR A 167 -7.41 1.58 5.40
C THR A 167 -7.03 3.02 5.06
N ASP A 168 -7.95 3.97 5.24
CA ASP A 168 -7.68 5.40 5.01
C ASP A 168 -6.57 5.93 5.91
N GLU A 169 -6.59 5.54 7.18
CA GLU A 169 -5.55 5.92 8.15
C GLU A 169 -4.19 5.29 7.81
N LEU A 170 -4.17 4.04 7.34
CA LEU A 170 -2.95 3.39 6.87
C LEU A 170 -2.38 4.11 5.64
N ILE A 171 -3.22 4.45 4.64
CA ILE A 171 -2.82 5.19 3.45
C ILE A 171 -2.24 6.56 3.83
N ARG A 172 -2.93 7.31 4.70
CA ARG A 172 -2.47 8.60 5.20
C ARG A 172 -1.13 8.49 5.90
N GLY A 173 -0.99 7.53 6.83
CA GLY A 173 0.24 7.34 7.58
C GLY A 173 1.41 6.83 6.75
N ALA A 174 1.17 5.92 5.80
CA ALA A 174 2.18 5.44 4.87
C ALA A 174 2.67 6.57 3.95
N ALA A 175 1.76 7.44 3.49
CA ALA A 175 2.11 8.66 2.75
C ALA A 175 3.00 9.59 3.59
N GLU A 176 2.69 9.79 4.87
CA GLU A 176 3.52 10.59 5.77
C GLU A 176 4.92 9.99 6.00
N VAL A 177 5.04 8.67 6.16
CA VAL A 177 6.33 8.01 6.39
C VAL A 177 7.20 8.00 5.13
N SER A 178 6.61 7.68 3.97
CA SER A 178 7.31 7.64 2.68
C SER A 178 7.58 9.02 2.09
N GLY A 179 6.73 10.01 2.36
CA GLY A 179 6.76 11.31 1.68
C GLY A 179 6.00 11.34 0.35
N LEU A 180 5.34 10.25 -0.03
CA LEU A 180 4.51 10.16 -1.23
C LEU A 180 3.15 10.84 -1.02
N PRO A 181 2.48 11.33 -2.08
CA PRO A 181 1.08 11.70 -2.03
C PRO A 181 0.17 10.52 -1.65
N GLN A 182 -0.88 10.75 -0.86
CA GLN A 182 -1.86 9.70 -0.49
C GLN A 182 -2.47 9.00 -1.72
N SER A 183 -2.70 9.73 -2.81
CA SER A 183 -3.22 9.15 -4.05
C SER A 183 -2.27 8.12 -4.67
N GLN A 184 -0.95 8.32 -4.58
CA GLN A 184 0.03 7.37 -5.09
C GLN A 184 0.12 6.12 -4.20
N VAL A 185 0.00 6.30 -2.88
CA VAL A 185 -0.06 5.16 -1.94
C VAL A 185 -1.30 4.32 -2.19
N ARG A 186 -2.47 4.96 -2.35
CA ARG A 186 -3.72 4.28 -2.70
C ARG A 186 -3.61 3.56 -4.04
N GLU A 187 -3.14 4.24 -5.08
CA GLU A 187 -2.97 3.65 -6.41
C GLU A 187 -2.05 2.42 -6.37
N GLY A 188 -0.90 2.50 -5.68
CA GLY A 188 0.00 1.36 -5.58
C GLY A 188 -0.56 0.19 -4.77
N LEU A 189 -1.43 0.45 -3.78
CA LEU A 189 -2.18 -0.60 -3.09
C LEU A 189 -3.24 -1.25 -3.99
N GLU A 190 -3.96 -0.45 -4.77
CA GLU A 190 -5.01 -0.94 -5.68
C GLU A 190 -4.45 -1.71 -6.87
N GLN A 191 -3.22 -1.40 -7.32
CA GLN A 191 -2.52 -2.10 -8.39
C GLN A 191 -1.79 -3.37 -7.91
N ALA A 192 -1.52 -3.49 -6.61
CA ALA A 192 -0.87 -4.67 -6.05
C ALA A 192 -1.84 -5.86 -5.96
N ASP A 193 -1.30 -7.05 -6.18
CA ASP A 193 -1.99 -8.31 -5.90
C ASP A 193 -2.45 -8.33 -4.42
N ARG A 194 -3.56 -9.01 -4.14
CA ARG A 194 -4.13 -9.05 -2.78
C ARG A 194 -3.14 -9.55 -1.73
N THR A 195 -2.31 -10.54 -2.06
CA THR A 195 -1.27 -11.05 -1.16
C THR A 195 -0.13 -10.07 -0.92
N ASP A 196 0.12 -9.13 -1.84
CA ASP A 196 1.31 -8.30 -1.86
C ASP A 196 1.08 -6.87 -1.34
N ARG A 197 -0.15 -6.50 -1.00
CA ARG A 197 -0.46 -5.12 -0.58
C ARG A 197 0.35 -4.62 0.61
N TRP A 198 0.60 -5.48 1.60
CA TRP A 198 1.46 -5.12 2.72
C TRP A 198 2.91 -4.92 2.28
N ALA A 199 3.40 -5.78 1.40
CA ALA A 199 4.72 -5.63 0.78
C ALA A 199 4.81 -4.35 -0.06
N ALA A 200 3.75 -3.95 -0.76
CA ALA A 200 3.69 -2.71 -1.52
C ALA A 200 3.87 -1.48 -0.63
N VAL A 201 3.20 -1.41 0.53
CA VAL A 201 3.43 -0.32 1.51
C VAL A 201 4.89 -0.30 2.00
N ALA A 202 5.44 -1.47 2.32
CA ALA A 202 6.82 -1.57 2.76
C ALA A 202 7.81 -1.14 1.67
N ASP A 203 7.57 -1.55 0.42
CA ASP A 203 8.42 -1.21 -0.72
C ASP A 203 8.41 0.29 -1.03
N MET A 204 7.25 0.96 -0.97
CA MET A 204 7.16 2.42 -1.09
C MET A 204 8.03 3.13 -0.05
N VAL A 205 8.00 2.68 1.20
CA VAL A 205 8.83 3.26 2.26
C VAL A 205 10.31 2.94 2.05
N ILE A 206 10.64 1.72 1.62
CA ILE A 206 12.02 1.35 1.30
C ILE A 206 12.57 2.25 0.19
N ASP A 207 11.82 2.43 -0.88
CA ASP A 207 12.24 3.21 -2.05
C ASP A 207 12.53 4.66 -1.67
N GLU A 208 11.63 5.30 -0.93
CA GLU A 208 11.76 6.72 -0.59
C GLU A 208 12.71 7.01 0.58
N ARG A 209 12.86 6.07 1.53
CA ARG A 209 13.59 6.33 2.78
C ARG A 209 14.89 5.57 2.93
N LEU A 210 14.97 4.39 2.32
CA LEU A 210 16.05 3.44 2.57
C LEU A 210 16.87 3.11 1.32
N GLY A 211 16.41 3.48 0.12
CA GLY A 211 17.05 3.13 -1.16
C GLY A 211 18.54 3.50 -1.24
N ASP A 212 18.90 4.70 -0.75
CA ASP A 212 20.29 5.18 -0.76
C ASP A 212 21.10 4.76 0.47
N VAL A 213 20.46 4.19 1.49
CA VAL A 213 21.08 3.89 2.78
C VAL A 213 21.35 2.39 2.92
N MET A 214 20.46 1.56 2.41
CA MET A 214 20.49 0.11 2.54
C MET A 214 21.10 -0.56 1.29
N PRO A 215 21.98 -1.57 1.44
CA PRO A 215 22.41 -2.39 0.31
C PRO A 215 21.23 -3.13 -0.35
N ALA A 216 21.16 -3.13 -1.68
CA ALA A 216 20.04 -3.71 -2.44
C ALA A 216 19.75 -5.17 -2.06
N GLN A 217 20.77 -5.97 -1.74
CA GLN A 217 20.62 -7.36 -1.33
C GLN A 217 19.86 -7.55 0.00
N HIS A 218 19.64 -6.50 0.79
CA HIS A 218 18.91 -6.58 2.05
C HIS A 218 17.42 -6.19 1.90
N ARG A 219 16.96 -5.83 0.69
CA ARG A 219 15.59 -5.36 0.44
C ARG A 219 14.53 -6.32 0.95
N GLU A 220 14.62 -7.60 0.60
CA GLU A 220 13.60 -8.60 0.97
C GLU A 220 13.50 -8.81 2.49
N VAL A 221 14.64 -8.78 3.18
CA VAL A 221 14.70 -8.90 4.66
C VAL A 221 14.04 -7.69 5.31
N VAL A 222 14.36 -6.48 4.83
CA VAL A 222 13.77 -5.24 5.35
C VAL A 222 12.28 -5.15 5.05
N ARG A 223 11.84 -5.52 3.84
CA ARG A 223 10.42 -5.61 3.49
C ARG A 223 9.68 -6.51 4.47
N THR A 224 10.20 -7.73 4.68
CA THR A 224 9.61 -8.69 5.62
C THR A 224 9.52 -8.11 7.03
N GLN A 225 10.56 -7.42 7.49
CA GLN A 225 10.59 -6.77 8.80
C GLN A 225 9.54 -5.67 8.94
N LEU A 226 9.39 -4.80 7.94
CA LEU A 226 8.38 -3.73 7.95
C LEU A 226 6.96 -4.29 7.92
N VAL A 227 6.71 -5.29 7.07
CA VAL A 227 5.42 -6.00 7.00
C VAL A 227 5.06 -6.62 8.35
N GLN A 228 6.00 -7.34 8.98
CA GLN A 228 5.80 -7.95 10.29
C GLN A 228 5.52 -6.93 11.41
N ALA A 229 6.06 -5.72 11.30
CA ALA A 229 5.81 -4.66 12.27
C ALA A 229 4.38 -4.09 12.17
N MET A 230 3.83 -3.97 10.96
CA MET A 230 2.52 -3.34 10.75
C MET A 230 1.34 -4.29 11.01
N ARG A 231 1.37 -5.48 10.39
CA ARG A 231 0.22 -6.38 10.23
C ARG A 231 -0.52 -6.72 11.53
N PRO A 232 0.15 -7.04 12.66
CA PRO A 232 -0.55 -7.46 13.87
C PRO A 232 -1.57 -6.43 14.36
N HIS A 233 -1.34 -5.15 14.08
CA HIS A 233 -2.24 -4.08 14.52
C HIS A 233 -3.54 -4.01 13.72
N LEU A 234 -3.55 -4.38 12.42
CA LEU A 234 -4.77 -4.41 11.62
C LEU A 234 -5.58 -5.70 11.82
N ALA A 235 -4.96 -6.79 12.28
CA ALA A 235 -5.67 -8.03 12.57
C ALA A 235 -6.79 -7.85 13.62
N ASP A 236 -6.60 -6.93 14.58
CA ASP A 236 -7.58 -6.60 15.61
C ASP A 236 -8.84 -5.91 15.05
N VAL A 237 -8.74 -5.27 13.89
CA VAL A 237 -9.86 -4.52 13.27
C VAL A 237 -11.00 -5.45 12.89
N ALA A 238 -10.71 -6.69 12.50
CA ALA A 238 -11.72 -7.68 12.16
C ALA A 238 -12.65 -7.99 13.34
N ALA A 239 -12.11 -8.01 14.56
CA ALA A 239 -12.92 -8.21 15.77
C ALA A 239 -13.85 -7.02 16.05
N ALA A 240 -13.39 -5.79 15.80
CA ALA A 240 -14.23 -4.60 15.91
C ALA A 240 -15.34 -4.59 14.83
N GLN A 241 -14.98 -4.87 13.58
CA GLN A 241 -15.93 -4.91 12.46
C GLN A 241 -17.06 -5.92 12.70
N GLY A 242 -16.70 -7.14 13.13
CA GLY A 242 -17.65 -8.21 13.42
C GLY A 242 -18.44 -8.04 14.72
N SER A 243 -18.22 -6.98 15.50
CA SER A 243 -18.93 -6.77 16.75
C SER A 243 -20.32 -6.18 16.52
N GLU A 244 -21.36 -6.95 16.84
CA GLU A 244 -22.76 -6.47 16.85
C GLU A 244 -23.05 -5.49 18.00
N LEU A 245 -22.15 -5.40 19.00
CA LEU A 245 -22.32 -4.52 20.15
C LEU A 245 -21.79 -3.10 19.91
N GLN A 246 -21.06 -2.88 18.81
CA GLN A 246 -20.47 -1.60 18.46
C GLN A 246 -21.29 -0.89 17.40
N SER A 247 -21.51 0.42 17.59
CA SER A 247 -22.02 1.28 16.53
C SER A 247 -20.97 1.50 15.44
N ASP A 248 -21.40 1.93 14.26
CA ASP A 248 -20.48 2.22 13.14
C ASP A 248 -19.44 3.28 13.50
N VAL A 249 -19.82 4.29 14.29
CA VAL A 249 -18.89 5.29 14.83
C VAL A 249 -17.84 4.64 15.73
N ALA A 250 -18.23 3.71 16.61
CA ALA A 250 -17.28 3.02 17.48
C ALA A 250 -16.33 2.10 16.67
N LYS A 251 -16.86 1.43 15.63
CA LYS A 251 -16.08 0.63 14.68
C LYS A 251 -15.05 1.48 13.94
N SER A 252 -15.45 2.63 13.39
CA SER A 252 -14.56 3.58 12.73
C SER A 252 -13.45 4.09 13.66
N ILE A 253 -13.78 4.45 14.91
CA ILE A 253 -12.78 4.84 15.92
C ILE A 253 -11.77 3.70 16.17
N ALA A 254 -12.24 2.46 16.30
CA ALA A 254 -11.37 1.30 16.50
C ALA A 254 -10.47 1.05 15.26
N GLY A 255 -11.00 1.24 14.06
CA GLY A 255 -10.25 1.20 12.80
C GLY A 255 -9.10 2.20 12.78
N HIS A 256 -9.39 3.49 13.00
CA HIS A 256 -8.38 4.56 13.09
C HIS A 256 -7.30 4.26 14.15
N GLN A 257 -7.69 3.85 15.35
CA GLN A 257 -6.74 3.56 16.42
C GLN A 257 -5.80 2.40 16.07
N SER A 258 -6.32 1.37 15.39
CA SER A 258 -5.56 0.19 15.02
C SER A 258 -4.57 0.47 13.89
N ALA A 259 -5.02 1.20 12.87
CA ALA A 259 -4.14 1.67 11.80
C ALA A 259 -3.10 2.69 12.30
N GLY A 260 -3.46 3.59 13.22
CA GLY A 260 -2.49 4.50 13.84
C GLY A 260 -1.35 3.77 14.59
N ARG A 261 -1.65 2.62 15.21
CA ARG A 261 -0.61 1.74 15.78
C ARG A 261 0.27 1.11 14.69
N ALA A 262 -0.33 0.62 13.60
CA ALA A 262 0.42 0.10 12.45
C ALA A 262 1.37 1.14 11.85
N VAL A 263 0.90 2.37 11.65
CA VAL A 263 1.68 3.50 11.15
C VAL A 263 2.82 3.88 12.11
N THR A 264 2.54 3.89 13.42
CA THR A 264 3.58 4.12 14.44
C THR A 264 4.67 3.06 14.38
N ALA A 265 4.28 1.78 14.22
CA ALA A 265 5.21 0.67 14.08
C ALA A 265 6.03 0.77 12.78
N LEU A 266 5.40 1.12 11.65
CA LEU A 266 6.07 1.37 10.37
C LEU A 266 7.12 2.48 10.50
N SER A 267 6.74 3.63 11.05
CA SER A 267 7.63 4.78 11.25
C SER A 267 8.81 4.43 12.16
N THR A 268 8.55 3.75 13.27
CA THR A 268 9.58 3.38 14.27
C THR A 268 10.57 2.37 13.67
N SER A 269 10.06 1.34 12.99
CA SER A 269 10.89 0.32 12.34
C SER A 269 11.75 0.92 11.24
N THR A 270 11.17 1.79 10.40
CA THR A 270 11.88 2.48 9.32
C THR A 270 13.03 3.31 9.87
N ALA A 271 12.78 4.14 10.89
CA ALA A 271 13.83 4.94 11.53
C ALA A 271 14.93 4.08 12.17
N GLY A 272 14.57 2.95 12.79
CA GLY A 272 15.52 2.00 13.35
C GLY A 272 16.43 1.37 12.28
N ILE A 273 15.84 0.95 11.16
CA ILE A 273 16.57 0.37 10.02
C ILE A 273 17.49 1.42 9.37
N GLU A 274 17.00 2.66 9.20
CA GLU A 274 17.78 3.76 8.65
C GLU A 274 19.03 4.04 9.51
N ASN A 275 18.84 4.15 10.82
CA ASN A 275 19.94 4.35 11.77
C ASN A 275 20.95 3.19 11.75
N HIS A 276 20.45 1.95 11.72
CA HIS A 276 21.30 0.76 11.63
C HIS A 276 22.25 0.83 10.43
N TYR A 277 21.74 1.15 9.24
CA TYR A 277 22.58 1.21 8.05
C TYR A 277 23.53 2.41 8.04
N ARG A 278 23.10 3.57 8.55
CA ARG A 278 23.99 4.74 8.69
C ARG A 278 25.18 4.45 9.59
N ASP A 279 24.96 3.75 10.70
CA ASP A 279 26.02 3.33 11.61
C ASP A 279 26.90 2.24 10.97
N TRP A 280 26.30 1.28 10.29
CA TRP A 280 27.03 0.24 9.54
C TRP A 280 27.99 0.86 8.52
N HIS A 281 27.54 1.82 7.71
CA HIS A 281 28.40 2.52 6.74
C HIS A 281 29.53 3.29 7.42
N ARG A 282 29.26 3.95 8.55
CA ARG A 282 30.28 4.65 9.35
C ARG A 282 31.36 3.67 9.83
N ASP A 283 30.94 2.51 10.32
CA ASP A 283 31.85 1.46 10.78
C ASP A 283 32.68 0.87 9.63
N GLN A 284 32.08 0.67 8.45
CA GLN A 284 32.81 0.22 7.26
C GLN A 284 33.84 1.26 6.81
N ALA A 285 33.48 2.54 6.80
CA ALA A 285 34.42 3.61 6.46
C ALA A 285 35.61 3.67 7.43
N ILE A 286 35.37 3.50 8.74
CA ILE A 286 36.44 3.44 9.75
C ILE A 286 37.36 2.23 9.50
N LYS A 287 36.79 1.05 9.20
CA LYS A 287 37.58 -0.17 8.89
C LYS A 287 38.42 -0.02 7.62
N GLN A 288 37.89 0.66 6.60
CA GLN A 288 38.61 0.90 5.34
C GLN A 288 39.69 1.99 5.48
N ALA A 289 39.46 2.99 6.34
CA ALA A 289 40.43 4.05 6.62
C ALA A 289 41.52 3.63 7.61
N ALA A 290 41.34 2.53 8.34
CA ALA A 290 42.35 2.01 9.25
C ALA A 290 43.62 1.68 8.43
N PRO A 291 44.78 2.28 8.78
CA PRO A 291 46.02 2.01 8.06
C PRO A 291 46.31 0.52 8.10
N ASP A 292 46.65 -0.05 6.94
CA ASP A 292 47.02 -1.45 6.82
C ASP A 292 48.01 -1.78 7.95
N PRO A 293 47.71 -2.73 8.84
CA PRO A 293 48.62 -3.10 9.92
C PRO A 293 49.99 -3.49 9.36
N GLU A 294 50.09 -4.01 8.13
CA GLU A 294 51.36 -4.24 7.46
C GLU A 294 52.11 -2.94 7.13
N VAL A 295 51.42 -1.88 6.70
CA VAL A 295 52.04 -0.55 6.50
C VAL A 295 52.49 0.04 7.85
N GLY A 296 51.72 -0.19 8.92
CA GLY A 296 52.12 0.15 10.28
C GLY A 296 53.39 -0.60 10.72
N HIS A 297 53.45 -1.91 10.46
CA HIS A 297 54.61 -2.75 10.74
C HIS A 297 55.83 -2.40 9.88
N LEU A 298 55.65 -2.13 8.58
CA LEU A 298 56.69 -1.69 7.66
C LEU A 298 57.23 -0.32 8.04
N ARG A 299 56.38 0.63 8.43
CA ARG A 299 56.83 1.95 8.92
C ARG A 299 57.60 1.82 10.23
N LYS A 300 57.21 0.89 11.13
CA LYS A 300 57.96 0.59 12.36
C LYS A 300 59.29 -0.12 12.08
N PHE A 301 59.33 -1.02 11.09
CA PHE A 301 60.53 -1.73 10.67
C PHE A 301 61.53 -0.79 9.97
N LEU A 302 61.05 0.04 9.04
CA LEU A 302 61.87 0.98 8.27
C LEU A 302 62.25 2.24 9.07
N GLY A 303 61.38 2.70 9.98
CA GLY A 303 61.61 3.88 10.83
C GLY A 303 62.36 3.58 12.15
N GLY A 304 62.60 2.30 12.47
CA GLY A 304 63.32 1.87 13.68
C GLY A 304 64.85 1.95 13.59
N GLN A 305 65.41 2.36 12.45
CA GLN A 305 66.82 2.71 12.34
C GLN A 305 66.99 4.22 12.50
N THR A 306 66.86 4.72 13.73
CA THR A 306 67.45 6.01 14.08
C THR A 306 68.96 5.89 13.87
N PRO A 307 69.61 6.72 13.02
CA PRO A 307 71.05 6.81 13.01
C PRO A 307 71.50 7.17 14.44
N PRO A 308 72.53 6.54 15.01
CA PRO A 308 73.02 6.91 16.33
C PRO A 308 73.43 8.39 16.32
N ASP A 309 73.05 9.09 17.39
CA ASP A 309 73.36 10.49 17.68
C ASP A 309 74.78 10.87 17.28
N ALA A 310 74.92 11.44 16.09
CA ALA A 310 76.10 12.22 15.72
C ALA A 310 75.95 13.59 16.35
N SER A 311 76.48 13.72 17.57
CA SER A 311 76.75 14.98 18.25
C SER A 311 77.73 15.83 17.43
N PHE A 312 77.21 16.53 16.41
CA PHE A 312 77.99 17.49 15.63
C PHE A 312 77.80 18.89 16.22
N ARG A 313 78.74 19.30 17.08
CA ARG A 313 78.99 20.70 17.41
C ARG A 313 79.46 21.42 16.14
N ALA A 314 78.64 22.27 15.56
CA ALA A 314 79.05 23.20 14.51
C ALA A 314 79.21 24.61 15.10
N SER A 315 80.47 25.01 15.25
CA SER A 315 80.92 26.38 15.49
C SER A 315 80.71 27.22 14.22
N GLY A 316 80.54 28.52 14.42
CA GLY A 316 80.18 29.55 13.43
C GLY A 316 80.88 29.51 12.06
N GLY A 317 80.15 30.04 11.08
CA GLY A 317 80.65 30.37 9.75
C GLY A 317 79.56 31.04 8.92
N ASP A 318 79.62 32.37 8.85
CA ASP A 318 78.98 33.23 7.86
C ASP A 318 79.15 32.65 6.44
N GLY A 319 78.10 32.71 5.61
CA GLY A 319 78.27 32.55 4.17
C GLY A 319 77.08 32.00 3.39
N ALA A 320 76.42 32.91 2.68
CA ALA A 320 75.75 32.71 1.39
C ALA A 320 74.46 31.86 1.34
N VAL A 321 73.38 32.58 1.04
CA VAL A 321 72.06 32.11 0.61
C VAL A 321 72.16 31.40 -0.75
N PRO A 322 71.71 30.14 -0.90
CA PRO A 322 71.34 29.58 -2.19
C PRO A 322 69.83 29.73 -2.39
N ASP A 323 69.51 30.62 -3.31
CA ASP A 323 68.23 30.86 -3.94
C ASP A 323 67.75 29.62 -4.69
N ASN A 324 66.68 28.95 -4.22
CA ASN A 324 66.02 27.83 -4.91
C ASN A 324 64.52 27.72 -4.58
N VAL A 325 63.84 28.86 -4.36
CA VAL A 325 62.37 28.86 -4.20
C VAL A 325 61.72 28.99 -5.59
N ARG A 326 61.28 27.86 -6.15
CA ARG A 326 60.40 27.88 -7.33
C ARG A 326 58.99 28.25 -6.87
N GLN A 327 58.65 29.54 -6.97
CA GLN A 327 57.28 30.03 -6.86
C GLN A 327 56.44 29.44 -8.01
N LEU A 328 55.43 28.64 -7.68
CA LEU A 328 54.37 28.29 -8.61
C LEU A 328 53.21 29.28 -8.42
N ASN A 329 53.13 30.20 -9.37
CA ASN A 329 52.06 31.17 -9.49
C ASN A 329 50.72 30.50 -9.74
N SER A 330 49.73 31.07 -9.06
CA SER A 330 48.31 31.10 -9.36
C SER A 330 48.02 31.31 -10.85
N ARG A 331 47.18 30.43 -11.41
CA ARG A 331 46.49 30.69 -12.69
C ARG A 331 44.98 30.63 -12.48
N ARG A 332 44.42 31.83 -12.49
CA ARG A 332 43.00 32.20 -12.54
C ARG A 332 42.47 31.81 -13.92
N GLY A 333 41.48 30.94 -14.00
CA GLY A 333 40.72 30.64 -15.21
C GLY A 333 39.27 31.07 -15.03
N GLN A 334 38.93 32.24 -15.57
CA GLN A 334 37.56 32.60 -15.95
C GLN A 334 37.20 31.89 -17.26
N GLY A 335 35.98 31.37 -17.34
CA GLY A 335 35.29 31.00 -18.58
C GLY A 335 33.84 30.69 -18.24
N GLN A 336 32.93 31.64 -18.50
CA GLN A 336 31.85 31.54 -19.53
C GLN A 336 30.84 30.42 -19.18
N SER A 337 29.63 30.64 -18.65
CA SER A 337 28.49 31.44 -19.15
C SER A 337 28.30 31.39 -20.67
N LEU A 338 27.40 30.51 -21.11
CA LEU A 338 26.52 30.65 -22.28
C LEU A 338 25.34 29.67 -22.12
N GLU A 339 24.14 30.25 -22.32
CA GLU A 339 22.83 29.74 -22.78
C GLU A 339 22.30 28.38 -22.35
#